data_AF-A0A836B8B2-F1
#
_entry.id   AF-A0A836B8B2-F1
#
_cell.length_a   1.000
_cell.length_b   1.000
_cell.length_c   1.000
_cell.angle_alpha   90.00
_cell.angle_beta   90.00
_cell.angle_gamma   90.00
#
_symmetry.space_group_name_H-M   'P 1'
#
loop_
_entity.id
_entity.type
_entity.pdbx_description
1 polymer ?
#
loop_
_entity_poly.entity_id
_entity_poly.type
_entity_poly.pdbx_seq_one_letter_code
_entity_poly.pdbx_strand_id
1 'polypeptide(L)'
;MGYGVTASCLQHVHATLPPAIYISHNHGDHAGELPLVLAVEGTAAAAAGRPLPALLAHPDVMSELRGYRLRELHSTGKPLESFASFHEVPTGIATPVPTCGSSSSSSSSSSSNGCSTSGRGSSNVAVETGGGGGGCGLSVRPFRTRHSETCYGLVIYDRGQPVLGWTADSGYDEQLYLALAEAPLLLVDARAKGSSEHAGFAELARIASLPALQGRQLYVTGYGRQDEAPRPSDGVPAGVRLARPGMRIPLAVQPAAAPVGAEATAATQGGAAGGETGAGGGLGLGQGLGKAEKVSEAEGRVAVASRGHAEAAEVRAEVRV
;
A
#
# COMPACT_ATOMS: atom_id res chain seq x y z
N MET A 1 -1.43 -2.55 -11.65
CA MET A 1 -1.22 -2.93 -13.07
C MET A 1 -1.87 -1.91 -14.00
N GLY A 2 -1.32 -0.70 -14.07
CA GLY A 2 -1.72 0.27 -15.09
C GLY A 2 -0.70 0.37 -16.21
N TYR A 3 -0.84 1.41 -17.03
CA TYR A 3 -0.05 1.58 -18.25
C TYR A 3 1.46 1.54 -17.99
N GLY A 4 2.16 0.62 -18.66
CA GLY A 4 3.61 0.44 -18.56
C GLY A 4 4.08 -0.37 -17.35
N VAL A 5 3.20 -0.69 -16.40
CA VAL A 5 3.57 -1.49 -15.22
C VAL A 5 4.00 -2.90 -15.62
N THR A 6 3.32 -3.52 -16.59
CA THR A 6 3.69 -4.85 -17.10
C THR A 6 5.12 -4.84 -17.66
N ALA A 7 5.43 -3.86 -18.51
CA ALA A 7 6.77 -3.70 -19.09
C ALA A 7 7.84 -3.49 -18.01
N SER A 8 7.55 -2.63 -17.02
CA SER A 8 8.45 -2.38 -15.88
C SER A 8 8.70 -3.67 -15.07
N CYS A 9 7.67 -4.46 -14.77
CA CYS A 9 7.82 -5.73 -14.06
C CYS A 9 8.70 -6.73 -14.84
N LEU A 10 8.49 -6.85 -16.15
CA LEU A 10 9.29 -7.74 -17.00
C LEU A 10 10.76 -7.28 -17.05
N GLN A 11 11.01 -5.97 -17.09
CA GLN A 11 12.36 -5.40 -17.11
C GLN A 11 13.07 -5.52 -15.75
N HIS A 12 12.35 -5.30 -14.64
CA HIS A 12 12.97 -5.02 -13.35
C HIS A 12 12.70 -6.04 -12.25
N VAL A 13 11.76 -6.98 -12.39
CA VAL A 13 11.42 -7.96 -11.33
C VAL A 13 12.06 -9.32 -11.61
N HIS A 14 11.60 -10.11 -12.57
CA HIS A 14 12.25 -11.42 -12.84
C HIS A 14 11.97 -11.93 -14.27
N ALA A 15 11.80 -11.03 -15.25
CA ALA A 15 11.29 -11.37 -16.59
C ALA A 15 9.91 -12.07 -16.59
N THR A 16 9.23 -12.08 -15.44
CA THR A 16 7.88 -12.63 -15.23
C THR A 16 7.08 -11.70 -14.35
N LEU A 17 5.75 -11.74 -14.48
CA LEU A 17 4.87 -11.02 -13.58
C LEU A 17 4.75 -11.72 -12.21
N PRO A 18 4.56 -10.96 -11.12
CA PRO A 18 4.28 -11.54 -9.82
C PRO A 18 3.00 -12.40 -9.85
N PRO A 19 2.96 -13.55 -9.13
CA PRO A 19 1.78 -14.41 -9.08
C PRO A 19 0.62 -13.79 -8.30
N ALA A 20 0.87 -12.76 -7.50
CA ALA A 20 -0.12 -12.04 -6.72
C ALA A 20 -0.04 -10.54 -7.04
N ILE A 21 -1.19 -9.92 -7.31
CA ILE A 21 -1.33 -8.54 -7.77
C ILE A 21 -2.34 -7.85 -6.86
N TYR A 22 -1.93 -6.81 -6.15
CA TYR A 22 -2.85 -5.93 -5.43
C TYR A 22 -3.22 -4.71 -6.28
N ILE A 23 -4.50 -4.34 -6.30
CA ILE A 23 -5.00 -3.14 -6.98
C ILE A 23 -5.61 -2.18 -5.96
N SER A 24 -5.08 -0.95 -5.92
CA SER A 24 -5.50 0.11 -5.00
C SER A 24 -6.82 0.77 -5.38
N HIS A 25 -7.04 1.02 -6.67
CA HIS A 25 -8.23 1.67 -7.23
C HIS A 25 -8.31 1.45 -8.76
N ASN A 26 -9.34 1.98 -9.42
CA ASN A 26 -9.69 1.65 -10.80
C ASN A 26 -9.23 2.67 -11.88
N HIS A 27 -8.32 3.60 -11.56
CA HIS A 27 -7.75 4.47 -12.59
C HIS A 27 -6.90 3.69 -13.60
N GLY A 28 -6.77 4.24 -14.81
CA GLY A 28 -6.06 3.57 -15.92
C GLY A 28 -4.57 3.32 -15.65
N ASP A 29 -3.91 4.21 -14.93
CA ASP A 29 -2.53 4.08 -14.46
C ASP A 29 -2.35 3.13 -13.28
N HIS A 30 -3.44 2.59 -12.70
CA HIS A 30 -3.41 1.56 -11.66
C HIS A 30 -3.97 0.21 -12.12
N ALA A 31 -4.94 0.20 -13.04
CA ALA A 31 -5.66 -1.01 -13.46
C ALA A 31 -5.87 -1.13 -14.98
N GLY A 32 -5.38 -0.19 -15.79
CA GLY A 32 -5.66 -0.13 -17.23
C GLY A 32 -5.18 -1.34 -18.03
N GLU A 33 -4.06 -1.97 -17.65
CA GLU A 33 -3.54 -3.16 -18.33
C GLU A 33 -4.11 -4.47 -17.76
N LEU A 34 -4.91 -4.38 -16.68
CA LEU A 34 -5.31 -5.54 -15.91
C LEU A 34 -6.00 -6.63 -16.74
N PRO A 35 -7.00 -6.35 -17.60
CA PRO A 35 -7.73 -7.45 -18.22
C PRO A 35 -6.85 -8.16 -19.28
N LEU A 36 -6.02 -7.44 -20.04
CA LEU A 36 -5.03 -8.07 -20.92
C LEU A 36 -4.04 -8.95 -20.14
N VAL A 37 -3.51 -8.45 -19.02
CA VAL A 37 -2.60 -9.22 -18.16
C VAL A 37 -3.25 -10.51 -17.68
N LEU A 38 -4.49 -10.45 -17.16
CA LEU A 38 -5.19 -11.64 -16.67
C LEU A 38 -5.52 -12.61 -17.80
N ALA A 39 -5.88 -12.13 -19.00
CA ALA A 39 -6.11 -12.97 -20.16
C ALA A 39 -4.86 -13.78 -20.54
N VAL A 40 -3.72 -13.10 -20.64
CA VAL A 40 -2.44 -13.70 -21.05
C VAL A 40 -1.90 -14.64 -19.97
N GLU A 41 -1.74 -14.13 -18.74
CA GLU A 41 -1.14 -14.91 -17.65
C GLU A 41 -2.05 -16.04 -17.18
N GLY A 42 -3.37 -15.82 -17.14
CA GLY A 42 -4.33 -16.88 -16.81
C GLY A 42 -4.34 -18.00 -17.83
N THR A 43 -4.31 -17.68 -19.14
CA THR A 43 -4.22 -18.67 -20.20
C THR A 43 -2.89 -19.44 -20.15
N ALA A 44 -1.77 -18.73 -19.96
CA ALA A 44 -0.46 -19.34 -19.85
C ALA A 44 -0.33 -20.23 -18.61
N ALA A 45 -0.92 -19.81 -17.48
CA ALA A 45 -0.96 -20.61 -16.26
C ALA A 45 -1.79 -21.89 -16.47
N ALA A 46 -2.99 -21.79 -17.04
CA ALA A 46 -3.85 -22.93 -17.33
C ALA A 46 -3.17 -23.94 -18.29
N ALA A 47 -2.54 -23.46 -19.37
CA ALA A 47 -1.82 -24.31 -20.31
C ALA A 47 -0.63 -25.04 -19.67
N ALA A 48 0.02 -24.41 -18.69
CA ALA A 48 1.16 -24.97 -17.96
C ALA A 48 0.76 -25.76 -16.70
N GLY A 49 -0.53 -25.90 -16.39
CA GLY A 49 -0.99 -26.51 -15.14
C GLY A 49 -0.55 -25.77 -13.87
N ARG A 50 -0.26 -24.46 -13.98
CA ARG A 50 0.11 -23.59 -12.86
C ARG A 50 -1.13 -22.96 -12.22
N PRO A 51 -1.06 -22.53 -10.95
CA PRO A 51 -2.10 -21.69 -10.35
C PRO A 51 -2.33 -20.41 -11.15
N LEU A 52 -3.59 -19.99 -11.25
CA LEU A 52 -3.96 -18.70 -11.85
C LEU A 52 -3.38 -17.53 -11.03
N PRO A 53 -3.13 -16.37 -11.66
CA PRO A 53 -2.76 -15.16 -10.95
C PRO A 53 -3.78 -14.84 -9.84
N ALA A 54 -3.30 -14.43 -8.66
CA ALA A 54 -4.13 -13.96 -7.57
C ALA A 54 -4.32 -12.43 -7.68
N LEU A 55 -5.56 -12.00 -7.88
CA LEU A 55 -5.93 -10.59 -7.84
C LEU A 55 -6.50 -10.24 -6.46
N LEU A 56 -5.83 -9.34 -5.76
CA LEU A 56 -6.22 -8.84 -4.45
C LEU A 56 -6.73 -7.40 -4.59
N ALA A 57 -7.86 -7.09 -3.97
CA ALA A 57 -8.35 -5.72 -3.83
C ALA A 57 -9.35 -5.60 -2.68
N HIS A 58 -9.54 -4.38 -2.16
CA HIS A 58 -10.63 -4.14 -1.20
C HIS A 58 -11.98 -4.52 -1.84
N PRO A 59 -12.97 -5.06 -1.10
CA PRO A 59 -14.27 -5.45 -1.66
C PRO A 59 -14.90 -4.40 -2.60
N ASP A 60 -14.86 -3.11 -2.21
CA ASP A 60 -15.39 -2.02 -3.02
C ASP A 60 -14.65 -1.86 -4.35
N VAL A 61 -13.30 -1.90 -4.33
CA VAL A 61 -12.46 -1.85 -5.53
C VAL A 61 -12.69 -3.10 -6.38
N MET A 62 -12.77 -4.27 -5.76
CA MET A 62 -13.02 -5.55 -6.45
C MET A 62 -14.36 -5.51 -7.20
N SER A 63 -15.40 -4.95 -6.58
CA SER A 63 -16.71 -4.73 -7.20
C SER A 63 -16.59 -3.82 -8.44
N GLU A 64 -15.90 -2.69 -8.34
CA GLU A 64 -15.67 -1.78 -9.48
C GLU A 64 -14.86 -2.44 -10.60
N LEU A 65 -13.80 -3.18 -10.25
CA LEU A 65 -12.99 -3.90 -11.22
C LEU A 65 -13.83 -4.94 -11.98
N ARG A 66 -14.63 -5.74 -11.28
CA ARG A 66 -15.51 -6.74 -11.90
C ARG A 66 -16.60 -6.12 -12.76
N GLY A 67 -17.23 -5.05 -12.27
CA GLY A 67 -18.33 -4.38 -12.96
C GLY A 67 -17.91 -3.61 -14.22
N TYR A 68 -16.72 -3.00 -14.19
CA TYR A 68 -16.29 -2.05 -15.23
C TYR A 68 -14.98 -2.46 -15.90
N ARG A 69 -13.90 -2.68 -15.13
CA ARG A 69 -12.56 -2.87 -15.69
C ARG A 69 -12.42 -4.18 -16.45
N LEU A 70 -12.89 -5.27 -15.86
CA LEU A 70 -12.74 -6.64 -16.35
C LEU A 70 -13.84 -7.04 -17.33
N ARG A 71 -14.76 -6.13 -17.66
CA ARG A 71 -15.91 -6.41 -18.52
C ARG A 71 -15.49 -6.91 -19.91
N GLU A 72 -14.35 -6.46 -20.42
CA GLU A 72 -13.84 -6.91 -21.72
C GLU A 72 -13.54 -8.41 -21.75
N LEU A 73 -13.19 -9.03 -20.62
CA LEU A 73 -12.94 -10.47 -20.54
C LEU A 73 -14.22 -11.30 -20.78
N HIS A 74 -15.41 -10.75 -20.54
CA HIS A 74 -16.65 -11.45 -20.86
C HIS A 74 -16.82 -11.70 -22.37
N SER A 75 -16.19 -10.89 -23.22
CA SER A 75 -16.24 -11.09 -24.69
C SER A 75 -15.59 -12.41 -25.13
N THR A 76 -14.75 -13.00 -24.28
CA THR A 76 -14.12 -14.30 -24.53
C THR A 76 -15.08 -15.49 -24.37
N GLY A 77 -16.28 -15.26 -23.80
CA GLY A 77 -17.23 -16.31 -23.44
C GLY A 77 -16.82 -17.15 -22.22
N LYS A 78 -15.71 -16.83 -21.55
CA LYS A 78 -15.24 -17.52 -20.35
C LYS A 78 -15.61 -16.73 -19.07
N PRO A 79 -15.84 -17.42 -17.94
CA PRO A 79 -16.02 -16.74 -16.65
C PRO A 79 -14.71 -16.06 -16.21
N LEU A 80 -14.81 -15.01 -15.39
CA LEU A 80 -13.64 -14.26 -14.90
C LEU A 80 -12.68 -15.17 -14.11
N GLU A 81 -13.24 -16.13 -13.38
CA GLU A 81 -12.51 -17.13 -12.57
C GLU A 81 -11.63 -18.07 -13.42
N SER A 82 -11.77 -18.06 -14.75
CA SER A 82 -10.85 -18.77 -15.64
C SER A 82 -9.54 -18.02 -15.90
N PHE A 83 -9.46 -16.73 -15.54
CA PHE A 83 -8.31 -15.86 -15.79
C PHE A 83 -7.52 -15.55 -14.52
N ALA A 84 -8.18 -15.51 -13.37
CA ALA A 84 -7.56 -15.19 -12.08
C ALA A 84 -8.32 -15.83 -10.92
N SER A 85 -7.64 -15.97 -9.79
CA SER A 85 -8.29 -16.15 -8.49
C SER A 85 -8.49 -14.77 -7.85
N PHE A 86 -9.70 -14.49 -7.35
CA PHE A 86 -10.06 -13.18 -6.80
C PHE A 86 -10.13 -13.25 -5.28
N HIS A 87 -9.40 -12.36 -4.61
CA HIS A 87 -9.27 -12.35 -3.16
C HIS A 87 -9.63 -10.96 -2.63
N GLU A 88 -10.73 -10.89 -1.90
CA GLU A 88 -11.14 -9.67 -1.23
C GLU A 88 -10.33 -9.46 0.05
N VAL A 89 -9.80 -8.25 0.22
CA VAL A 89 -9.00 -7.82 1.37
C VAL A 89 -9.77 -6.72 2.11
N PRO A 90 -10.59 -7.05 3.13
CA PRO A 90 -11.34 -6.04 3.86
C PRO A 90 -10.43 -5.23 4.79
N THR A 91 -10.84 -3.99 5.09
CA THR A 91 -10.16 -3.15 6.09
C THR A 91 -10.18 -3.82 7.47
N GLY A 92 -9.16 -3.53 8.29
CA GLY A 92 -9.12 -3.92 9.71
C GLY A 92 -8.52 -5.30 10.00
N ILE A 93 -8.43 -6.19 9.01
CA ILE A 93 -7.86 -7.53 9.16
C ILE A 93 -6.73 -7.70 8.15
N ALA A 94 -5.61 -8.30 8.58
CA ALA A 94 -4.56 -8.70 7.66
C ALA A 94 -4.96 -9.99 6.95
N THR A 95 -5.14 -9.94 5.63
CA THR A 95 -5.50 -11.11 4.81
C THR A 95 -4.24 -11.76 4.26
N PRO A 96 -4.05 -13.08 4.42
CA PRO A 96 -2.94 -13.80 3.81
C PRO A 96 -2.90 -13.61 2.30
N VAL A 97 -1.70 -13.37 1.75
CA VAL A 97 -1.47 -13.42 0.31
C VAL A 97 -1.45 -14.90 -0.10
N PRO A 98 -2.28 -15.32 -1.07
CA PRO A 98 -2.31 -16.70 -1.56
C PRO A 98 -0.91 -17.18 -1.96
N THR A 99 -0.64 -18.47 -1.76
CA THR A 99 0.69 -19.06 -1.89
C THR A 99 1.40 -18.67 -3.18
N CYS A 100 2.60 -18.11 -3.02
CA CYS A 100 3.61 -18.05 -4.06
C CYS A 100 4.14 -19.48 -4.34
N GLY A 101 3.39 -20.28 -5.09
CA GLY A 101 3.95 -21.47 -5.75
C GLY A 101 4.26 -22.71 -4.90
N SER A 102 3.77 -22.82 -3.66
CA SER A 102 3.77 -24.12 -2.98
C SER A 102 2.76 -25.03 -3.68
N SER A 103 3.23 -25.88 -4.60
CA SER A 103 2.45 -26.97 -5.17
C SER A 103 1.92 -27.83 -4.03
N SER A 104 0.67 -27.62 -3.64
CA SER A 104 -0.01 -28.49 -2.70
C SER A 104 -0.11 -29.85 -3.36
N SER A 105 0.73 -30.79 -2.91
CA SER A 105 0.48 -32.21 -3.10
C SER A 105 -0.90 -32.50 -2.53
N SER A 106 -1.86 -32.68 -3.41
CA SER A 106 -3.25 -32.99 -3.08
C SER A 106 -3.32 -34.33 -2.37
N SER A 107 -3.26 -34.31 -1.03
CA SER A 107 -3.79 -35.40 -0.24
C SER A 107 -5.31 -35.33 -0.35
N SER A 108 -5.84 -36.08 -1.31
CA SER A 108 -7.27 -36.30 -1.51
C SER A 108 -7.85 -37.05 -0.32
N SER A 109 -8.27 -36.33 0.72
CA SER A 109 -9.18 -36.87 1.73
C SER A 109 -10.59 -36.78 1.16
N SER A 110 -11.05 -37.90 0.60
CA SER A 110 -12.43 -38.14 0.21
C SER A 110 -13.32 -38.15 1.46
N SER A 111 -13.93 -37.02 1.77
CA SER A 111 -14.98 -36.92 2.80
C SER A 111 -16.35 -36.96 2.13
N SER A 112 -17.00 -38.11 2.25
CA SER A 112 -18.42 -38.31 1.95
C SER A 112 -19.29 -37.47 2.88
N ASN A 113 -20.06 -36.51 2.35
CA ASN A 113 -21.02 -35.75 3.14
C ASN A 113 -22.41 -36.42 3.11
N GLY A 114 -22.84 -36.85 4.29
CA GLY A 114 -24.23 -37.12 4.62
C GLY A 114 -25.01 -35.83 4.89
N CYS A 115 -26.29 -35.88 4.53
CA CYS A 115 -27.33 -34.86 4.71
C CYS A 115 -27.70 -34.71 6.19
N SER A 116 -27.77 -33.48 6.72
CA SER A 116 -28.64 -33.09 7.85
C SER A 116 -28.70 -31.57 8.05
N THR A 117 -29.85 -31.13 8.55
CA THR A 117 -30.42 -29.77 8.50
C THR A 117 -30.17 -28.92 9.75
N SER A 118 -30.24 -27.59 9.54
CA SER A 118 -30.71 -26.52 10.44
C SER A 118 -30.03 -26.28 11.80
N GLY A 119 -29.45 -25.07 11.95
CA GLY A 119 -29.15 -24.46 13.26
C GLY A 119 -28.51 -23.07 13.09
N ARG A 120 -29.28 -22.00 13.31
CA ARG A 120 -28.79 -20.62 13.39
C ARG A 120 -28.06 -20.42 14.72
N GLY A 121 -26.82 -19.94 14.65
CA GLY A 121 -26.06 -19.46 15.80
C GLY A 121 -24.83 -18.69 15.33
N SER A 122 -24.94 -17.36 15.27
CA SER A 122 -23.79 -16.47 15.02
C SER A 122 -22.98 -16.35 16.30
N SER A 123 -21.87 -17.07 16.38
CA SER A 123 -20.77 -16.80 17.29
C SER A 123 -19.58 -16.30 16.49
N ASN A 124 -19.15 -15.07 16.78
CA ASN A 124 -17.88 -14.52 16.32
C ASN A 124 -16.75 -15.30 17.00
N VAL A 125 -16.29 -16.38 16.35
CA VAL A 125 -15.12 -17.13 16.79
C VAL A 125 -13.89 -16.31 16.39
N ALA A 126 -13.14 -15.87 17.40
CA ALA A 126 -11.82 -15.28 17.23
C ALA A 126 -10.96 -16.27 16.43
N VAL A 127 -10.46 -15.81 15.28
CA VAL A 127 -9.56 -16.59 14.42
C VAL A 127 -8.26 -16.78 15.20
N GLU A 128 -8.09 -17.97 15.79
CA GLU A 128 -6.81 -18.38 16.34
C GLU A 128 -5.79 -18.41 15.20
N THR A 129 -4.84 -17.48 15.23
CA THR A 129 -3.69 -17.37 14.31
C THR A 129 -2.64 -18.47 14.55
N GLY A 130 -3.05 -19.62 15.07
CA GLY A 130 -2.20 -20.73 15.47
C GLY A 130 -1.91 -21.71 14.33
N GLY A 131 -0.82 -21.48 13.62
CA GLY A 131 0.06 -22.54 13.09
C GLY A 131 -0.42 -23.38 11.90
N GLY A 132 0.25 -23.22 10.76
CA GLY A 132 0.45 -24.34 9.81
C GLY A 132 -0.16 -24.22 8.42
N GLY A 133 -0.82 -23.11 8.06
CA GLY A 133 -1.25 -22.87 6.69
C GLY A 133 -0.04 -22.51 5.81
N GLY A 134 0.30 -23.37 4.83
CA GLY A 134 1.47 -23.28 3.95
C GLY A 134 1.55 -22.07 2.99
N GLY A 135 1.13 -20.88 3.44
CA GLY A 135 1.22 -19.60 2.76
C GLY A 135 2.65 -19.10 2.56
N CYS A 136 2.84 -18.09 1.72
CA CYS A 136 4.15 -17.46 1.49
C CYS A 136 4.67 -16.62 2.69
N GLY A 137 3.94 -16.62 3.81
CA GLY A 137 4.21 -15.78 4.98
C GLY A 137 3.72 -14.34 4.83
N LEU A 138 3.39 -13.88 3.62
CA LEU A 138 2.91 -12.52 3.41
C LEU A 138 1.41 -12.37 3.73
N SER A 139 1.04 -11.23 4.28
CA SER A 139 -0.35 -10.77 4.38
C SER A 139 -0.45 -9.27 4.13
N VAL A 140 -1.65 -8.77 3.80
CA VAL A 140 -1.89 -7.35 3.55
C VAL A 140 -3.10 -6.85 4.34
N ARG A 141 -3.04 -5.61 4.81
CA ARG A 141 -4.15 -4.94 5.49
C ARG A 141 -4.40 -3.57 4.85
N PRO A 142 -5.55 -3.35 4.20
CA PRO A 142 -5.81 -2.11 3.50
C PRO A 142 -6.35 -1.00 4.41
N PHE A 143 -6.14 0.24 3.97
CA PHE A 143 -6.62 1.47 4.60
C PHE A 143 -7.17 2.40 3.54
N ARG A 144 -8.35 2.98 3.80
CA ARG A 144 -8.96 3.96 2.89
C ARG A 144 -8.04 5.17 2.74
N THR A 145 -7.86 5.66 1.51
CA THR A 145 -7.07 6.85 1.23
C THR A 145 -7.96 8.07 0.97
N ARG A 146 -7.32 9.25 0.94
CA ARG A 146 -7.98 10.49 0.57
C ARG A 146 -7.88 10.71 -0.94
N HIS A 147 -8.86 10.20 -1.67
CA HIS A 147 -8.91 10.24 -3.13
C HIS A 147 -10.38 10.30 -3.60
N SER A 148 -10.66 10.83 -4.80
CA SER A 148 -12.04 10.99 -5.29
C SER A 148 -12.72 9.64 -5.58
N GLU A 149 -11.98 8.72 -6.19
CA GLU A 149 -12.40 7.34 -6.36
C GLU A 149 -12.17 6.48 -5.12
N THR A 150 -12.80 5.30 -5.12
CA THR A 150 -12.54 4.21 -4.17
C THR A 150 -11.07 3.78 -4.21
N CYS A 151 -10.27 4.27 -3.27
CA CYS A 151 -8.84 4.00 -3.19
C CYS A 151 -8.39 3.52 -1.81
N TYR A 152 -7.52 2.50 -1.82
CA TYR A 152 -6.94 1.90 -0.63
C TYR A 152 -5.42 1.77 -0.77
N GLY A 153 -4.72 2.32 0.23
CA GLY A 153 -3.34 1.98 0.56
C GLY A 153 -3.32 0.72 1.42
N LEU A 154 -2.15 0.28 1.87
CA LEU A 154 -2.03 -0.93 2.68
C LEU A 154 -0.76 -0.98 3.53
N VAL A 155 -0.78 -1.86 4.54
CA VAL A 155 0.42 -2.41 5.17
C VAL A 155 0.64 -3.84 4.68
N ILE A 156 1.86 -4.16 4.24
CA ILE A 156 2.33 -5.52 3.98
C ILE A 156 2.98 -6.05 5.24
N TYR A 157 2.68 -7.30 5.57
CA TYR A 157 3.29 -8.06 6.64
C TYR A 157 4.08 -9.23 6.08
N ASP A 158 5.22 -9.55 6.70
CA ASP A 158 5.95 -10.80 6.53
C ASP A 158 5.92 -11.59 7.84
N ARG A 159 5.27 -12.76 7.83
CA ARG A 159 5.04 -13.63 8.99
C ARG A 159 4.48 -12.86 10.19
N GLY A 160 3.51 -11.99 9.90
CA GLY A 160 2.82 -11.16 10.89
C GLY A 160 3.59 -9.91 11.34
N GLN A 161 4.80 -9.66 10.81
CA GLN A 161 5.55 -8.43 11.10
C GLN A 161 5.32 -7.40 9.98
N PRO A 162 4.93 -6.15 10.29
CA PRO A 162 4.72 -5.12 9.27
C PRO A 162 6.07 -4.72 8.65
N VAL A 163 6.17 -4.73 7.33
CA VAL A 163 7.42 -4.46 6.60
C VAL A 163 7.33 -3.26 5.67
N LEU A 164 6.14 -2.95 5.13
CA LEU A 164 5.92 -1.84 4.22
C LEU A 164 4.54 -1.23 4.45
N GLY A 165 4.47 0.09 4.62
CA GLY A 165 3.26 0.88 4.45
C GLY A 165 3.26 1.56 3.08
N TRP A 166 2.14 1.56 2.38
CA TRP A 166 2.00 2.23 1.09
C TRP A 166 0.70 3.02 1.05
N THR A 167 0.78 4.30 0.71
CA THR A 167 -0.40 5.18 0.69
C THR A 167 -1.31 4.96 -0.50
N ALA A 168 -0.83 4.30 -1.57
CA ALA A 168 -1.41 4.45 -2.91
C ALA A 168 -1.59 5.94 -3.25
N ASP A 169 -2.54 6.26 -4.12
CA ASP A 169 -2.90 7.64 -4.46
C ASP A 169 -3.69 8.25 -3.31
N SER A 170 -3.16 9.34 -2.74
CA SER A 170 -3.78 10.00 -1.58
C SER A 170 -3.35 11.44 -1.45
N GLY A 171 -4.33 12.33 -1.23
CA GLY A 171 -4.12 13.65 -0.65
C GLY A 171 -3.51 13.55 0.75
N TYR A 172 -3.07 14.69 1.30
CA TYR A 172 -2.63 14.73 2.69
C TYR A 172 -3.73 14.23 3.64
N ASP A 173 -3.43 13.15 4.33
CA ASP A 173 -4.26 12.52 5.35
C ASP A 173 -3.39 12.01 6.49
N GLU A 174 -3.40 12.79 7.59
CA GLU A 174 -2.62 12.48 8.77
C GLU A 174 -3.00 11.13 9.40
N GLN A 175 -4.28 10.75 9.38
CA GLN A 175 -4.74 9.49 9.98
C GLN A 175 -4.25 8.29 9.16
N LEU A 176 -4.23 8.42 7.83
CA LEU A 176 -3.63 7.40 6.97
C LEU A 176 -2.14 7.22 7.30
N TYR A 177 -1.38 8.30 7.40
CA TYR A 177 0.05 8.21 7.72
C TYR A 177 0.30 7.57 9.09
N LEU A 178 -0.49 7.93 10.11
CA LEU A 178 -0.41 7.31 11.43
C LEU A 178 -0.74 5.82 11.40
N ALA A 179 -1.72 5.41 10.59
CA ALA A 179 -2.10 4.01 10.45
C ALA A 179 -1.01 3.19 9.71
N LEU A 180 -0.40 3.76 8.68
CA LEU A 180 0.69 3.13 7.92
C LEU A 180 2.03 3.15 8.66
N ALA A 181 2.17 4.01 9.68
CA ALA A 181 3.34 4.08 10.55
C ALA A 181 3.54 2.81 11.41
N GLU A 182 2.71 1.79 11.27
CA GLU A 182 3.01 0.47 11.82
C GLU A 182 4.28 -0.12 11.17
N ALA A 183 4.50 0.11 9.87
CA ALA A 183 5.62 -0.45 9.11
C ALA A 183 6.89 0.43 9.16
N PRO A 184 8.10 -0.16 9.22
CA PRO A 184 9.35 0.60 9.35
C PRO A 184 9.69 1.43 8.10
N LEU A 185 9.05 1.11 6.97
CA LEU A 185 9.23 1.75 5.68
C LEU A 185 7.89 2.16 5.10
N LEU A 186 7.80 3.40 4.62
CA LEU A 186 6.62 3.95 3.99
C LEU A 186 6.92 4.40 2.55
N LEU A 187 6.07 3.99 1.61
CA LEU A 187 5.94 4.56 0.28
C LEU A 187 4.79 5.58 0.28
N VAL A 188 5.12 6.84 0.06
CA VAL A 188 4.20 7.98 0.16
C VAL A 188 4.00 8.57 -1.23
N ASP A 189 2.75 8.68 -1.65
CA ASP A 189 2.35 9.47 -2.81
C ASP A 189 2.56 10.95 -2.54
N ALA A 190 3.27 11.63 -3.43
CA ALA A 190 3.32 13.07 -3.46
C ALA A 190 3.64 13.57 -4.87
N ARG A 191 3.07 14.73 -5.23
CA ARG A 191 3.27 15.43 -6.49
C ARG A 191 3.87 16.82 -6.27
N ALA A 192 4.42 17.41 -7.33
CA ALA A 192 5.00 18.76 -7.26
C ALA A 192 4.01 19.79 -6.73
N LYS A 193 2.75 19.70 -7.16
CA LYS A 193 1.63 20.46 -6.63
C LYS A 193 0.61 19.49 -6.06
N GLY A 194 0.36 19.58 -4.76
CA GLY A 194 -0.67 18.79 -4.09
C GLY A 194 -2.08 19.16 -4.53
N SER A 195 -3.01 18.25 -4.31
CA SER A 195 -4.44 18.38 -4.53
C SER A 195 -5.22 17.71 -3.39
N SER A 196 -6.55 17.66 -3.49
CA SER A 196 -7.36 16.85 -2.58
C SER A 196 -7.12 15.34 -2.72
N GLU A 197 -6.46 14.90 -3.79
CA GLU A 197 -6.30 13.50 -4.20
C GLU A 197 -4.84 13.03 -4.16
N HIS A 198 -3.88 13.96 -4.12
CA HIS A 198 -2.44 13.68 -4.05
C HIS A 198 -1.76 14.67 -3.12
N ALA A 199 -0.94 14.20 -2.20
CA ALA A 199 -0.14 15.09 -1.36
C ALA A 199 0.83 15.92 -2.21
N GLY A 200 1.20 17.10 -1.74
CA GLY A 200 2.20 17.97 -2.35
C GLY A 200 3.58 17.79 -1.74
N PHE A 201 4.64 18.14 -2.47
CA PHE A 201 5.99 18.16 -1.90
C PHE A 201 6.12 19.08 -0.68
N ALA A 202 5.37 20.19 -0.66
CA ALA A 202 5.30 21.09 0.50
C ALA A 202 4.74 20.42 1.77
N GLU A 203 3.97 19.34 1.62
CA GLU A 203 3.39 18.60 2.75
C GLU A 203 4.34 17.52 3.27
N LEU A 204 5.38 17.13 2.51
CA LEU A 204 6.35 16.12 2.93
C LEU A 204 7.11 16.51 4.21
N ALA A 205 7.38 17.80 4.42
CA ALA A 205 7.97 18.28 5.66
C ALA A 205 7.05 18.03 6.86
N ARG A 206 5.75 18.27 6.69
CA ARG A 206 4.75 17.99 7.72
C ARG A 206 4.63 16.49 7.98
N ILE A 207 4.56 15.68 6.92
CA ILE A 207 4.50 14.21 7.01
C ILE A 207 5.74 13.68 7.75
N ALA A 208 6.94 14.04 7.33
CA ALA A 208 8.18 13.57 7.96
C ALA A 208 8.36 14.04 9.42
N SER A 209 7.68 15.12 9.81
CA SER A 209 7.70 15.62 11.19
C SER A 209 6.73 14.92 12.14
N LEU A 210 5.82 14.08 11.63
CA LEU A 210 4.86 13.36 12.46
C LEU A 210 5.59 12.46 13.47
N PRO A 211 5.24 12.52 14.78
CA PRO A 211 5.92 11.73 15.81
C PRO A 211 5.96 10.22 15.50
N ALA A 212 4.88 9.66 14.96
CA ALA A 212 4.81 8.24 14.61
C ALA A 212 5.75 7.83 13.47
N LEU A 213 6.21 8.79 12.65
CA LEU A 213 7.14 8.56 11.53
C LEU A 213 8.60 8.81 11.90
N GLN A 214 8.90 9.23 13.14
CA GLN A 214 10.27 9.38 13.60
C GLN A 214 11.02 8.04 13.54
N GLY A 215 12.19 8.03 12.89
CA GLY A 215 13.01 6.82 12.71
C GLY A 215 12.53 5.88 11.61
N ARG A 216 11.43 6.19 10.90
CA ARG A 216 10.95 5.42 9.74
C ARG A 216 11.68 5.84 8.47
N GLN A 217 11.72 4.93 7.50
CA GLN A 217 12.20 5.24 6.16
C GLN A 217 11.04 5.74 5.29
N LEU A 218 11.15 6.93 4.72
CA LEU A 218 10.16 7.48 3.82
C LEU A 218 10.70 7.52 2.39
N TYR A 219 9.94 6.95 1.47
CA TYR A 219 10.18 6.99 0.03
C TYR A 219 9.00 7.64 -0.68
N VAL A 220 9.27 8.63 -1.52
CA VAL A 220 8.26 9.30 -2.33
C VAL A 220 8.09 8.57 -3.65
N THR A 221 6.84 8.28 -4.00
CA THR A 221 6.38 7.74 -5.28
C THR A 221 5.20 8.59 -5.80
N GLY A 222 4.63 8.25 -6.95
CA GLY A 222 3.42 8.94 -7.47
C GLY A 222 3.65 10.37 -7.99
N TYR A 223 4.90 10.84 -8.03
CA TYR A 223 5.24 12.20 -8.46
C TYR A 223 5.13 12.46 -9.98
N GLY A 224 4.61 11.50 -10.75
CA GLY A 224 4.47 11.60 -12.20
C GLY A 224 5.74 11.21 -12.93
N ARG A 225 6.24 12.10 -13.79
CA ARG A 225 7.38 11.83 -14.68
C ARG A 225 8.71 11.95 -13.94
N GLN A 226 9.77 11.34 -14.48
CA GLN A 226 11.09 11.37 -13.84
C GLN A 226 11.68 12.80 -13.72
N ASP A 227 11.32 13.70 -14.63
CA ASP A 227 11.67 15.12 -14.61
C ASP A 227 10.82 15.94 -13.61
N GLU A 228 9.74 15.36 -13.06
CA GLU A 228 8.87 15.95 -12.03
C GLU A 228 9.26 15.48 -10.62
N ALA A 229 10.30 14.66 -10.51
CA ALA A 229 10.76 14.15 -9.22
C ALA A 229 11.18 15.29 -8.28
N PRO A 230 10.92 15.14 -6.96
CA PRO A 230 11.22 16.18 -6.00
C PRO A 230 12.70 16.56 -5.99
N ARG A 231 12.97 17.86 -5.93
CA ARG A 231 14.30 18.45 -5.81
C ARG A 231 14.46 19.05 -4.41
N PRO A 232 15.71 19.28 -3.94
CA PRO A 232 15.94 19.97 -2.67
C PRO A 232 15.24 21.34 -2.58
N SER A 233 15.13 22.06 -3.71
CA SER A 233 14.43 23.34 -3.80
C SER A 233 12.92 23.26 -3.55
N ASP A 234 12.34 22.07 -3.67
CA ASP A 234 10.89 21.86 -3.54
C ASP A 234 10.46 21.63 -2.07
N GLY A 235 11.38 21.84 -1.11
CA GLY A 235 11.09 21.74 0.33
C GLY A 235 11.06 20.32 0.88
N VAL A 236 11.58 19.34 0.12
CA VAL A 236 11.64 17.94 0.56
C VAL A 236 12.69 17.76 1.66
N PRO A 237 12.33 17.22 2.84
CA PRO A 237 13.29 17.00 3.91
C PRO A 237 14.42 16.06 3.51
N ALA A 238 15.64 16.31 3.99
CA ALA A 238 16.83 15.51 3.65
C ALA A 238 16.72 14.01 3.98
N GLY A 239 15.83 13.63 4.91
CA GLY A 239 15.58 12.23 5.28
C GLY A 239 14.63 11.48 4.33
N VAL A 240 13.94 12.19 3.44
CA VAL A 240 12.97 11.60 2.49
C VAL A 240 13.68 11.20 1.21
N ARG A 241 13.50 9.94 0.79
CA ARG A 241 14.14 9.36 -0.39
C ARG A 241 13.18 9.32 -1.57
N LEU A 242 13.71 9.21 -2.79
CA LEU A 242 12.92 9.13 -4.00
C LEU A 242 12.89 7.69 -4.48
N ALA A 243 11.71 7.11 -4.64
CA ALA A 243 11.58 5.83 -5.32
C ALA A 243 11.73 6.03 -6.83
N ARG A 244 12.51 5.16 -7.48
CA ARG A 244 12.82 5.22 -8.92
C ARG A 244 12.51 3.87 -9.56
N PRO A 245 12.14 3.83 -10.86
CA PRO A 245 11.96 2.58 -11.58
C PRO A 245 13.19 1.68 -11.49
N GLY A 246 12.97 0.43 -11.12
CA GLY A 246 14.01 -0.59 -10.93
C GLY A 246 14.74 -0.50 -9.59
N MET A 247 14.39 0.46 -8.72
CA MET A 247 14.98 0.57 -7.39
C MET A 247 14.63 -0.65 -6.56
N ARG A 248 15.63 -1.24 -5.91
CA ARG A 248 15.45 -2.27 -4.88
C ARG A 248 15.56 -1.64 -3.51
N ILE A 249 14.52 -1.83 -2.72
CA ILE A 249 14.42 -1.31 -1.36
C ILE A 249 14.45 -2.51 -0.42
N PRO A 250 15.51 -2.68 0.41
CA PRO A 250 15.55 -3.77 1.37
C PRO A 250 14.47 -3.57 2.42
N LEU A 251 13.69 -4.62 2.67
CA LEU A 251 12.71 -4.63 3.75
C LEU A 251 13.41 -5.08 5.03
N ALA A 252 13.52 -4.16 5.98
CA ALA A 252 13.96 -4.48 7.32
C ALA A 252 12.75 -4.98 8.11
N VAL A 253 12.85 -6.18 8.69
CA VAL A 253 11.97 -6.57 9.79
C VAL A 253 12.49 -5.83 11.01
N GLN A 254 11.79 -4.77 11.43
CA GLN A 254 12.11 -4.18 12.72
C GLN A 254 11.65 -5.17 13.79
N PRO A 255 12.49 -5.50 14.79
CA PRO A 255 11.98 -6.23 15.95
C PRO A 255 10.80 -5.44 16.51
N ALA A 256 9.67 -6.11 16.73
CA ALA A 256 8.44 -5.49 17.19
C ALA A 256 8.75 -4.48 18.29
N ALA A 257 8.50 -3.19 18.02
CA ALA A 257 8.63 -2.17 19.05
C ALA A 257 7.75 -2.62 20.22
N ALA A 258 8.30 -2.59 21.44
CA ALA A 258 7.51 -2.92 22.62
C ALA A 258 6.21 -2.11 22.55
N PRO A 259 5.04 -2.76 22.73
CA PRO A 259 3.75 -2.10 22.53
C PRO A 259 3.74 -0.82 23.34
N VAL A 260 3.72 0.31 22.63
CA VAL A 260 3.57 1.64 23.24
C VAL A 260 2.23 1.57 23.94
N GLY A 261 2.24 1.61 25.28
CA GLY A 261 1.08 1.31 26.12
C GLY A 261 -0.18 1.92 25.52
N ALA A 262 -1.12 1.05 25.14
CA ALA A 262 -2.41 1.48 24.63
C ALA A 262 -3.15 2.20 25.77
N GLU A 263 -2.97 3.51 25.87
CA GLU A 263 -3.90 4.35 26.61
C GLU A 263 -5.23 4.23 25.88
N ALA A 264 -6.14 3.47 26.50
CA ALA A 264 -7.49 3.27 26.03
C ALA A 264 -8.22 4.61 25.93
N THR A 265 -8.25 5.20 24.74
CA THR A 265 -9.15 6.31 24.43
C THR A 265 -10.57 5.74 24.36
N ALA A 266 -11.26 5.78 25.51
CA ALA A 266 -12.69 5.58 25.58
C ALA A 266 -13.38 6.68 24.75
N ALA A 267 -13.94 6.30 23.61
CA ALA A 267 -14.76 7.18 22.79
C ALA A 267 -16.03 7.57 23.56
N THR A 268 -16.08 8.83 23.99
CA THR A 268 -17.32 9.45 24.47
C THR A 268 -18.11 9.88 23.24
N GLN A 269 -19.15 9.14 22.87
CA GLN A 269 -20.15 9.58 21.90
C GLN A 269 -21.05 10.63 22.57
N GLY A 270 -20.70 11.90 22.42
CA GLY A 270 -21.57 13.03 22.73
C GLY A 270 -22.25 13.53 21.45
N GLY A 271 -23.56 13.28 21.33
CA GLY A 271 -24.38 13.92 20.30
C GLY A 271 -24.62 15.39 20.61
N ALA A 272 -24.65 16.22 19.56
CA ALA A 272 -25.28 17.54 19.62
C ALA A 272 -25.79 17.94 18.22
N ALA A 273 -27.07 18.28 18.19
CA ALA A 273 -27.78 18.87 17.08
C ALA A 273 -27.62 20.41 17.09
N GLY A 274 -27.82 21.01 15.91
CA GLY A 274 -28.39 22.34 15.76
C GLY A 274 -27.42 23.50 15.55
N GLY A 275 -27.67 24.30 14.51
CA GLY A 275 -27.19 25.69 14.44
C GLY A 275 -26.87 26.22 13.05
N GLU A 276 -27.87 26.42 12.19
CA GLU A 276 -27.78 27.35 11.05
C GLU A 276 -27.82 28.80 11.55
N THR A 277 -26.77 29.57 11.27
CA THR A 277 -26.69 31.03 11.01
C THR A 277 -25.26 31.26 10.50
N GLY A 278 -24.88 32.22 9.66
CA GLY A 278 -25.50 33.35 8.99
C GLY A 278 -24.39 33.99 8.13
N ALA A 279 -24.77 34.68 7.07
CA ALA A 279 -23.88 35.35 6.13
C ALA A 279 -23.11 36.54 6.74
N GLY A 280 -21.96 36.89 6.15
CA GLY A 280 -21.47 38.27 6.17
C GLY A 280 -19.97 38.47 6.16
N GLY A 281 -19.43 38.82 4.98
CA GLY A 281 -18.56 39.99 4.76
C GLY A 281 -17.15 40.03 5.39
N GLY A 282 -16.14 40.31 4.55
CA GLY A 282 -14.87 40.85 5.04
C GLY A 282 -13.69 40.69 4.09
N LEU A 283 -13.62 41.55 3.06
CA LEU A 283 -12.40 41.78 2.28
C LEU A 283 -11.34 42.45 3.17
N GLY A 284 -10.14 41.87 3.22
CA GLY A 284 -8.99 42.45 3.92
C GLY A 284 -7.70 42.16 3.17
N LEU A 285 -7.32 43.09 2.28
CA LEU A 285 -6.01 43.19 1.64
C LEU A 285 -4.97 43.61 2.68
N GLY A 286 -3.90 42.84 2.83
CA GLY A 286 -2.75 43.19 3.68
C GLY A 286 -1.45 42.72 3.04
N GLN A 287 -0.81 43.61 2.28
CA GLN A 287 0.54 43.47 1.76
C GLN A 287 1.54 43.58 2.92
N GLY A 288 2.51 42.65 2.97
CA GLY A 288 3.63 42.70 3.91
C GLY A 288 4.88 42.09 3.28
N LEU A 289 5.64 42.93 2.56
CA LEU A 289 6.98 42.63 2.06
C LEU A 289 7.99 42.70 3.21
N GLY A 290 8.66 41.58 3.51
CA GLY A 290 9.67 41.46 4.56
C GLY A 290 10.91 40.73 4.06
N LYS A 291 11.92 41.54 3.72
CA LYS A 291 13.34 41.31 3.40
C LYS A 291 13.95 39.93 3.65
N ALA A 292 14.70 39.48 2.63
CA ALA A 292 15.70 38.42 2.69
C ALA A 292 16.98 38.90 3.41
N GLU A 293 17.48 38.09 4.34
CA GLU A 293 18.85 38.20 4.87
C GLU A 293 19.73 37.05 4.34
N LYS A 294 20.98 37.41 4.05
CA LYS A 294 22.03 36.58 3.47
C LYS A 294 22.76 35.76 4.54
N VAL A 295 22.94 34.48 4.22
CA VAL A 295 24.18 33.67 4.26
C VAL A 295 25.30 34.08 5.23
N SER A 296 25.69 33.15 6.10
CA SER A 296 27.10 32.89 6.37
C SER A 296 27.35 31.38 6.51
N GLU A 297 28.27 30.88 5.71
CA GLU A 297 28.80 29.51 5.73
C GLU A 297 29.87 29.40 6.84
N ALA A 298 29.80 28.35 7.64
CA ALA A 298 30.87 27.97 8.57
C ALA A 298 31.25 26.51 8.30
N GLU A 299 32.43 26.34 7.72
CA GLU A 299 33.06 25.04 7.50
C GLU A 299 33.55 24.46 8.83
N GLY A 300 32.96 23.35 9.27
CA GLY A 300 33.39 22.57 10.42
C GLY A 300 33.79 21.16 10.00
N ARG A 301 35.10 20.90 9.87
CA ARG A 301 35.67 19.55 9.71
C ARG A 301 35.52 18.79 11.03
N VAL A 302 34.75 17.70 11.03
CA VAL A 302 34.72 16.73 12.13
C VAL A 302 35.18 15.37 11.61
N ALA A 303 36.15 14.80 12.32
CA ALA A 303 36.81 13.54 12.04
C ALA A 303 35.84 12.35 12.18
N VAL A 304 35.89 11.44 11.21
CA VAL A 304 35.17 10.16 11.20
C VAL A 304 35.98 9.14 11.99
N ALA A 305 35.44 8.68 13.13
CA ALA A 305 35.92 7.48 13.81
C ALA A 305 35.12 6.27 13.31
N SER A 306 35.77 5.40 12.54
CA SER A 306 35.21 4.13 12.08
C SER A 306 35.16 3.12 13.24
N ARG A 307 33.96 2.76 13.71
CA ARG A 307 33.74 1.51 14.44
C ARG A 307 32.98 0.56 13.53
N GLY A 308 33.69 -0.47 13.07
CA GLY A 308 33.10 -1.61 12.37
C GLY A 308 32.36 -2.50 13.37
N HIS A 309 31.04 -2.57 13.22
CA HIS A 309 30.27 -3.73 13.61
C HIS A 309 29.55 -4.22 12.36
N ALA A 310 30.09 -5.29 11.77
CA ALA A 310 29.41 -6.04 10.74
C ALA A 310 28.40 -6.95 11.44
N GLU A 311 27.21 -6.42 11.70
CA GLU A 311 26.04 -7.26 11.97
C GLU A 311 25.48 -7.63 10.59
N ALA A 312 25.55 -8.93 10.25
CA ALA A 312 24.99 -9.43 9.02
C ALA A 312 23.45 -9.33 9.09
N ALA A 313 22.92 -8.18 8.69
CA ALA A 313 21.50 -8.02 8.47
C ALA A 313 21.09 -8.96 7.33
N GLU A 314 20.46 -10.08 7.68
CA GLU A 314 19.85 -11.00 6.74
C GLU A 314 18.70 -10.27 6.05
N VAL A 315 18.94 -9.73 4.86
CA VAL A 315 17.89 -9.14 4.01
C VAL A 315 17.01 -10.29 3.55
N ARG A 316 15.88 -10.49 4.25
CA ARG A 316 14.95 -11.58 3.96
C ARG A 316 13.91 -11.24 2.88
N ALA A 317 13.71 -9.95 2.56
CA ALA A 317 12.80 -9.50 1.52
C ALA A 317 13.23 -8.14 0.92
N GLU A 318 12.87 -7.90 -0.36
CA GLU A 318 13.09 -6.65 -1.08
C GLU A 318 11.79 -6.19 -1.76
N VAL A 319 11.54 -4.88 -1.79
CA VAL A 319 10.53 -4.27 -2.65
C VAL A 319 11.21 -3.73 -3.90
N ARG A 320 10.58 -3.93 -5.06
CA ARG A 320 11.00 -3.28 -6.31
C ARG A 320 9.96 -2.25 -6.70
N VAL A 321 10.40 -1.02 -6.93
CA VAL A 321 9.57 0.09 -7.41
C VAL A 321 9.74 0.28 -8.90
#